data_AF-A0A7K0G085-F1
#
_entry.id   AF-A0A7K0G085-F1
#
_cell.length_a   1.000
_cell.length_b   1.000
_cell.length_c   1.000
_cell.angle_alpha   90.00
_cell.angle_beta   90.00
_cell.angle_gamma   90.00
#
_symmetry.space_group_name_H-M   'P 1'
#
loop_
_entity.id
_entity.type
_entity.pdbx_description
1 polymer ?
#
loop_
_entity_poly.entity_id
_entity_poly.type
_entity_poly.pdbx_seq_one_letter_code
_entity_poly.pdbx_strand_id
1 'polypeptide(L)'
;MIKLLKLQKAVLVLIGGVIAYILYLVLDASEVEGARYLQILAGILVMVGALWMLYPILFAKKDHDGNAEIITDPTVEVPVDEEEKPAAE
;
A
#
# COMPACT_ATOMS: atom_id res chain seq x y z
N MET A 1 -7.20 -11.15 -7.50
CA MET A 1 -7.90 -11.19 -6.20
C MET A 1 -7.22 -10.28 -5.19
N ILE A 2 -7.67 -9.03 -5.12
CA ILE A 2 -7.18 -8.07 -4.12
C ILE A 2 -8.00 -8.26 -2.84
N LYS A 3 -7.36 -8.63 -1.72
CA LYS A 3 -8.02 -8.53 -0.41
C LYS A 3 -8.26 -7.04 -0.12
N LEU A 4 -9.52 -6.63 0.01
CA LEU A 4 -9.91 -5.22 0.26
C LEU A 4 -9.15 -4.64 1.47
N LEU A 5 -8.93 -5.46 2.50
CA LEU A 5 -8.14 -5.12 3.69
C LEU A 5 -6.65 -4.81 3.41
N LYS A 6 -6.02 -5.39 2.38
CA LYS A 6 -4.62 -5.10 2.02
C LYS A 6 -4.50 -3.76 1.28
N LEU A 7 -5.45 -3.47 0.38
CA LEU A 7 -5.50 -2.20 -0.33
C LEU A 7 -5.85 -1.04 0.61
N GLN A 8 -6.81 -1.24 1.52
CA GLN A 8 -7.15 -0.25 2.55
C GLN A 8 -5.95 0.13 3.42
N LYS A 9 -5.12 -0.85 3.83
CA LYS A 9 -3.91 -0.57 4.61
C LYS A 9 -2.91 0.29 3.84
N ALA A 10 -2.69 0.02 2.55
CA ALA A 10 -1.82 0.85 1.72
C ALA A 10 -2.33 2.29 1.61
N VAL A 11 -3.64 2.48 1.46
CA VAL A 11 -4.28 3.80 1.42
C VAL A 11 -4.12 4.54 2.76
N LEU A 12 -4.30 3.86 3.89
CA LEU A 12 -4.10 4.46 5.22
C LEU A 12 -2.65 4.92 5.44
N VAL A 13 -1.67 4.14 4.95
CA VAL A 13 -0.25 4.50 5.01
C VAL A 13 0.04 5.75 4.15
N LEU A 14 -0.56 5.86 2.96
CA LEU A 14 -0.45 7.05 2.12
C LEU A 14 -1.04 8.29 2.79
N ILE A 15 -2.23 8.17 3.39
CA ILE A 15 -2.86 9.26 4.15
C ILE A 15 -1.94 9.69 5.31
N GLY A 16 -1.37 8.74 6.03
CA GLY A 16 -0.38 9.02 7.08
C GLY A 16 0.85 9.77 6.56
N GLY A 17 1.36 9.42 5.39
CA GLY A 17 2.45 10.13 4.73
C GLY A 17 2.10 11.58 4.38
N VAL A 18 0.89 11.83 3.87
CA VAL A 18 0.40 13.19 3.58
C VAL A 18 0.27 14.01 4.87
N ILE A 19 -0.30 13.44 5.93
CA ILE A 19 -0.42 14.11 7.23
C ILE A 19 0.97 14.44 7.80
N ALA A 20 1.92 13.51 7.71
CA ALA A 20 3.30 13.75 8.14
C ALA A 20 3.95 14.89 7.34
N TYR A 21 3.68 14.98 6.04
CA TYR A 21 4.18 16.10 5.22
C TYR A 21 3.56 17.45 5.62
N ILE A 22 2.25 17.47 5.93
CA ILE A 22 1.58 18.68 6.43
C ILE A 22 2.18 19.11 7.77
N LEU A 23 2.44 18.16 8.68
CA LEU A 23 3.11 18.43 9.96
C LEU A 23 4.51 19.01 9.74
N TYR A 24 5.28 18.45 8.80
CA TYR A 24 6.57 19.02 8.40
C TYR A 24 6.42 20.48 7.99
N LEU A 25 5.44 20.81 7.14
CA LEU A 25 5.22 22.18 6.65
C LEU A 25 5.00 23.18 7.79
N VAL A 26 4.27 22.77 8.84
CA VAL A 26 4.01 23.58 10.03
C VAL A 26 5.26 23.73 10.90
N LEU A 27 6.02 22.65 11.09
CA LEU A 27 7.26 22.67 11.88
C LEU A 27 8.38 23.47 11.21
N ASP A 28 8.48 23.37 9.88
CA ASP A 28 9.43 24.12 9.07
C ASP A 28 9.14 25.62 9.13
N ALA A 29 7.86 26.00 9.06
CA ALA A 29 7.42 27.39 9.26
C ALA A 29 7.70 27.93 10.67
N SER A 30 7.92 27.04 11.65
CA SER A 30 8.28 27.39 13.03
C SER A 30 9.80 27.31 13.28
N GLU A 31 10.61 27.17 12.23
CA GLU A 31 12.08 27.07 12.27
C GLU A 31 12.62 25.94 13.18
N VAL A 32 11.87 24.85 13.30
CA VAL A 32 12.29 23.69 14.10
C VAL A 32 13.35 22.89 13.33
N GLU A 33 14.59 22.82 13.84
CA GLU A 33 15.71 22.11 13.20
C GLU A 33 15.40 20.63 12.87
N GLY A 34 14.50 20.00 13.63
CA GLY A 34 14.06 18.62 13.42
C GLY A 34 13.09 18.40 12.25
N ALA A 35 12.53 19.45 11.66
CA ALA A 35 11.49 19.36 10.63
C ALA A 35 11.94 18.53 9.41
N ARG A 36 13.21 18.66 9.02
CA ARG A 36 13.80 17.93 7.89
C ARG A 36 13.73 16.41 8.04
N TYR A 37 13.90 15.87 9.25
CA TYR A 37 13.77 14.42 9.47
C TYR A 37 12.33 13.95 9.27
N LEU A 38 11.36 14.78 9.62
CA LEU A 38 9.93 14.51 9.46
C LEU A 38 9.52 14.53 7.97
N GLN A 39 10.11 15.42 7.17
CA GLN A 39 9.97 15.42 5.71
C GLN A 39 10.49 14.11 5.09
N ILE A 40 11.69 13.67 5.50
CA ILE A 40 12.29 12.42 5.02
C ILE A 40 11.39 11.24 5.37
N LEU A 41 10.90 11.19 6.61
CA LEU A 41 9.98 10.15 7.07
C LEU A 41 8.67 10.14 6.26
N ALA A 42 8.10 11.31 5.99
CA ALA A 42 6.91 11.46 5.15
C ALA A 42 7.16 10.91 3.73
N GLY A 43 8.30 11.22 3.13
CA GLY A 43 8.70 10.70 1.82
C GLY A 43 8.81 9.17 1.81
N ILE A 44 9.43 8.58 2.83
CA ILE A 44 9.54 7.11 2.98
C ILE A 44 8.16 6.48 3.12
N LEU A 45 7.29 7.05 3.96
CA LEU A 45 5.90 6.59 4.16
C LEU A 45 5.13 6.58 2.84
N VAL A 46 5.25 7.63 2.04
CA VAL A 46 4.60 7.72 0.72
C VAL A 46 5.17 6.69 -0.25
N MET A 47 6.51 6.53 -0.31
CA MET A 47 7.14 5.51 -1.15
C MET A 47 6.67 4.10 -0.79
N VAL A 48 6.68 3.75 0.49
CA VAL A 48 6.25 2.43 0.97
C VAL A 48 4.76 2.23 0.69
N GLY A 49 3.92 3.22 1.00
CA GLY A 49 2.49 3.18 0.72
C GLY A 49 2.19 2.98 -0.77
N ALA A 50 2.92 3.68 -1.65
CA ALA A 50 2.79 3.55 -3.10
C ALA A 50 3.19 2.15 -3.60
N LEU A 51 4.33 1.61 -3.14
CA LEU A 51 4.75 0.24 -3.47
C LEU A 51 3.74 -0.80 -2.98
N TRP A 52 3.20 -0.60 -1.77
CA TRP A 52 2.22 -1.53 -1.18
C TRP A 52 0.87 -1.47 -1.88
N MET A 53 0.51 -0.31 -2.45
CA MET A 53 -0.66 -0.14 -3.32
C MET A 53 -0.41 -0.76 -4.70
N LEU A 54 0.81 -0.66 -5.24
CA LEU A 54 1.18 -1.19 -6.54
C LEU A 54 1.15 -2.74 -6.57
N TYR A 55 1.62 -3.40 -5.50
CA TYR A 55 1.68 -4.85 -5.39
C TYR A 55 0.34 -5.56 -5.72
N PRO A 56 -0.79 -5.26 -5.06
CA PRO A 56 -2.06 -5.90 -5.37
C PRO A 56 -2.58 -5.55 -6.78
N ILE A 57 -2.21 -4.39 -7.34
CA ILE A 57 -2.61 -3.98 -8.69
C ILE A 57 -1.87 -4.84 -9.74
N LEU A 58 -0.55 -5.05 -9.57
CA LEU A 58 0.26 -5.84 -10.50
C LEU A 58 -0.09 -7.34 -10.45
N PHE A 59 -0.38 -7.86 -9.26
CA PHE A 59 -0.74 -9.27 -9.05
C PHE A 59 -2.25 -9.52 -9.01
N ALA A 60 -3.06 -8.54 -9.43
CA ALA A 60 -4.48 -8.75 -9.59
C ALA A 60 -4.72 -9.79 -10.71
N LYS A 61 -5.21 -10.98 -10.32
CA LYS A 61 -5.81 -11.95 -11.25
C LYS A 61 -6.76 -11.21 -12.20
N LYS A 62 -6.46 -11.25 -13.50
CA LYS A 62 -7.31 -10.69 -14.55
C LYS A 62 -8.55 -11.57 -14.66
N ASP A 63 -9.72 -10.97 -14.53
CA ASP A 63 -10.98 -11.63 -14.84
C ASP A 63 -11.07 -11.90 -16.37
N HIS A 64 -12.05 -12.66 -16.83
CA HIS A 64 -12.22 -13.00 -18.25
C HIS A 64 -12.31 -11.76 -19.18
N ASP A 65 -12.66 -10.59 -18.63
CA ASP A 65 -12.74 -9.29 -19.31
C ASP A 65 -11.51 -8.37 -19.07
N GLY A 66 -10.44 -8.87 -18.44
CA GLY A 66 -9.21 -8.10 -18.20
C GLY A 66 -9.25 -7.15 -16.99
N ASN A 67 -10.34 -7.14 -16.22
CA ASN A 67 -10.50 -6.34 -15.00
C ASN A 67 -9.87 -7.04 -13.77
N ALA A 68 -9.43 -6.24 -12.80
CA ALA A 68 -8.96 -6.75 -11.52
C ALA A 68 -10.15 -7.15 -10.63
N GLU A 69 -10.29 -8.44 -10.33
CA GLU A 69 -11.37 -8.94 -9.46
C GLU A 69 -11.08 -8.60 -7.98
N ILE A 70 -11.98 -7.82 -7.36
CA ILE A 70 -11.93 -7.39 -5.95
C ILE A 70 -13.06 -8.08 -5.19
N ILE A 71 -12.73 -9.07 -4.35
CA ILE A 71 -13.71 -9.70 -3.46
C ILE A 71 -13.95 -8.79 -2.25
N THR A 72 -15.17 -8.31 -2.11
CA THR A 72 -15.63 -7.43 -1.02
C THR A 72 -16.15 -8.20 0.19
N ASP A 73 -16.38 -9.52 0.06
CA ASP A 73 -17.03 -10.34 1.09
C ASP A 73 -16.01 -11.08 1.97
N PRO A 74 -15.96 -10.83 3.29
CA PRO A 74 -14.97 -11.40 4.20
C PRO A 74 -15.22 -12.87 4.59
N THR A 75 -16.37 -13.44 4.22
CA THR A 75 -16.81 -14.79 4.63
C THR A 75 -16.48 -15.90 3.62
N VAL A 76 -15.97 -15.54 2.44
CA VAL A 76 -15.58 -16.50 1.42
C VAL A 76 -14.19 -17.03 1.77
N GLU A 77 -14.11 -18.28 2.24
CA GLU A 77 -12.86 -19.02 2.33
C GLU A 77 -12.28 -19.20 0.93
N VAL A 78 -11.11 -18.60 0.70
CA VAL A 78 -10.39 -18.71 -0.57
C VAL A 78 -9.56 -20.00 -0.52
N PRO A 79 -9.63 -20.89 -1.53
CA PRO A 79 -8.66 -21.98 -1.64
C PRO A 79 -7.26 -21.37 -1.68
N VAL A 80 -6.44 -21.76 -0.70
CA VAL A 80 -5.01 -21.48 -0.71
C VAL A 80 -4.44 -22.37 -1.81
N ASP A 81 -4.41 -21.87 -3.05
CA ASP A 81 -3.64 -22.55 -4.08
C ASP A 81 -2.18 -22.53 -3.63
N GLU A 82 -1.71 -23.76 -3.48
CA GLU A 82 -0.46 -24.18 -2.89
C GLU A 82 0.72 -23.52 -3.59
N GLU A 83 1.75 -23.25 -2.78
CA GLU A 83 3.16 -23.33 -3.13
C GLU A 83 3.46 -23.41 -4.65
N GLU A 84 3.96 -22.31 -5.23
CA GLU A 84 4.90 -22.42 -6.35
C GLU A 84 6.12 -23.22 -5.84
N LYS A 85 5.99 -24.55 -5.84
CA LYS A 85 7.13 -25.46 -5.90
C LYS A 85 7.85 -25.14 -7.20
N PRO A 86 9.16 -24.86 -7.18
CA PRO A 86 9.92 -24.78 -8.41
C PRO A 86 9.84 -26.15 -9.08
N ALA A 87 9.32 -26.20 -10.30
CA ALA A 87 9.36 -27.39 -11.13
C ALA A 87 10.84 -27.77 -11.35
N ALA A 88 11.22 -28.93 -10.82
CA ALA A 88 12.44 -29.60 -11.21
C ALA A 88 12.17 -30.37 -12.51
N GLU A 89 12.94 -30.04 -13.56
CA GLU A 89 13.31 -30.96 -14.64
C GLU A 89 14.83 -31.11 -14.64
#